data_AF-A0A914CA66-F1
#
_entry.id   AF-A0A914CA66-F1
#
_cell.length_a   1.000
_cell.length_b   1.000
_cell.length_c   1.000
_cell.angle_alpha   90.00
_cell.angle_beta   90.00
_cell.angle_gamma   90.00
#
_symmetry.space_group_name_H-M   'P 1'
#
loop_
_entity.id
_entity.type
_entity.pdbx_description
1 polymer ?
#
loop_
_entity_poly.entity_id
_entity_poly.type
_entity_poly.pdbx_seq_one_letter_code
_entity_poly.pdbx_strand_id
1 'polypeptide(L)'
;MASTSGNNADFPLADDESVPNELDASSRRPKPAQPLPREEIEDQEEKARLIAQILELQNTLEDLSQRVDSVKEESIKLRSENQVLGQYIQNLMSSSTVFQPTLTKAHPTKHEMFGNFYW
;
A
#
# COMPACT_ATOMS: atom_id res chain seq x y z
N MET A 1 52.14 3.05 37.78
CA MET A 1 51.10 3.46 36.81
C MET A 1 50.14 2.30 36.62
N ALA A 2 48.84 2.62 36.56
CA ALA A 2 47.68 1.82 36.19
C ALA A 2 47.22 0.66 37.11
N SER A 3 46.14 0.97 37.85
CA SER A 3 45.12 0.03 38.35
C SER A 3 44.31 -0.54 37.19
N THR A 4 43.87 -1.80 37.28
CA THR A 4 42.51 -2.19 36.87
C THR A 4 41.99 -3.26 37.80
N SER A 5 40.93 -2.88 38.48
CA SER A 5 40.07 -3.71 39.33
C SER A 5 39.50 -4.87 38.52
N GLY A 6 39.76 -6.09 38.97
CA GLY A 6 39.10 -7.30 38.51
C GLY A 6 38.37 -7.93 39.70
N ASN A 7 37.20 -7.40 40.04
CA ASN A 7 36.27 -8.05 40.96
C ASN A 7 35.80 -9.36 40.28
N ASN A 8 36.52 -10.45 40.52
CA ASN A 8 35.97 -11.79 40.36
C ASN A 8 34.85 -11.92 41.39
N ALA A 9 33.61 -11.76 40.93
CA ALA A 9 32.45 -12.21 41.68
C ALA A 9 32.58 -13.73 41.81
N ASP A 10 33.07 -14.18 42.96
CA ASP A 10 32.96 -15.56 43.39
C ASP A 10 31.48 -15.94 43.34
N PHE A 11 31.11 -16.71 42.32
CA PHE A 11 29.83 -17.38 42.27
C PHE A 11 29.80 -18.38 43.44
N PRO A 12 28.83 -18.29 44.36
CA PRO A 12 28.79 -19.21 45.49
C PRO A 12 28.49 -20.61 44.96
N LEU A 13 29.48 -21.50 45.06
CA LEU A 13 29.36 -22.93 44.80
C LEU A 13 28.45 -23.50 45.90
N ALA A 14 27.37 -24.18 45.51
CA ALA A 14 26.25 -24.58 46.36
C ALA A 14 26.58 -25.69 47.39
N ASP A 15 27.85 -25.90 47.72
CA ASP A 15 28.33 -27.13 48.38
C ASP A 15 29.04 -26.85 49.72
N ASP A 16 28.70 -25.78 50.44
CA ASP A 16 29.11 -25.61 51.85
C ASP A 16 28.17 -26.41 52.77
N GLU A 17 28.58 -27.65 53.00
CA GLU A 17 27.98 -28.65 53.89
C GLU A 17 27.98 -28.20 55.35
N SER A 18 26.96 -27.44 55.74
CA SER A 18 26.40 -27.49 57.11
C SER A 18 24.94 -27.01 57.16
N VAL A 19 24.12 -27.50 56.23
CA VAL A 19 22.66 -27.35 56.29
C VAL A 19 22.07 -28.57 57.00
N PRO A 20 21.28 -28.41 58.08
CA PRO A 20 20.65 -29.54 58.74
C PRO A 20 19.71 -30.23 57.74
N ASN A 21 19.88 -31.55 57.63
CA ASN A 21 19.09 -32.45 56.81
C ASN A 21 17.64 -32.48 57.30
N GLU A 22 16.83 -31.51 56.87
CA GLU A 22 15.37 -31.56 56.97
C GLU A 22 14.82 -31.74 55.55
N LEU A 23 14.85 -32.99 55.08
CA LEU A 23 14.04 -33.44 53.95
C LEU A 23 12.55 -33.42 54.35
N ASP A 24 11.98 -32.23 54.58
CA ASP A 24 10.53 -32.03 54.59
C ASP A 24 10.04 -31.82 53.16
N ALA A 25 9.91 -32.94 52.43
CA ALA A 25 9.21 -32.98 51.16
C ALA A 25 7.71 -32.64 51.27
N SER A 26 7.19 -32.34 52.46
CA SER A 26 5.78 -32.00 52.72
C SER A 26 5.44 -30.52 52.51
N SER A 27 6.45 -29.63 52.35
CA SER A 27 6.23 -28.18 52.31
C SER A 27 6.44 -27.48 50.96
N ARG A 28 6.75 -28.19 49.86
CA ARG A 28 6.65 -27.63 48.50
C ARG A 28 5.19 -27.58 48.05
N ARG A 29 4.38 -26.78 48.75
CA ARG A 29 3.09 -26.36 48.19
C ARG A 29 3.39 -25.49 46.97
N PRO A 30 2.97 -25.86 45.75
CA PRO A 30 3.04 -24.94 44.63
C PRO A 30 2.30 -23.66 45.06
N LYS A 31 2.99 -22.52 45.05
CA LYS A 31 2.33 -21.25 45.31
C LYS A 31 1.17 -21.15 44.32
N PRO A 32 -0.07 -20.94 44.77
CA PRO A 32 -1.19 -20.76 43.86
C PRO A 32 -0.81 -19.65 42.89
N ALA A 33 -1.05 -19.88 41.60
CA ALA A 33 -0.80 -18.88 40.56
C ALA A 33 -1.49 -17.59 41.01
N GLN A 34 -0.70 -16.58 41.37
CA GLN A 34 -1.27 -15.29 41.72
C GLN A 34 -1.98 -14.78 40.46
N PRO A 35 -3.21 -14.23 40.58
CA PRO A 35 -3.86 -13.59 39.46
C PRO A 35 -2.91 -12.55 38.88
N LEU A 36 -2.70 -12.59 37.56
CA LEU A 36 -1.94 -11.56 36.85
C LEU A 36 -2.47 -10.17 37.28
N PRO A 37 -1.58 -9.18 37.50
CA PRO A 37 -2.00 -7.82 37.80
C PRO A 37 -3.07 -7.38 36.80
N ARG A 38 -4.19 -6.83 37.30
CA ARG A 38 -5.35 -6.46 36.46
C ARG A 38 -4.97 -5.50 35.33
N GLU A 39 -4.00 -4.62 35.60
CA GLU A 39 -3.44 -3.68 34.62
C GLU A 39 -2.80 -4.40 33.41
N GLU A 40 -2.07 -5.51 33.62
CA GLU A 40 -1.48 -6.28 32.52
C GLU A 40 -2.54 -6.98 31.65
N ILE A 41 -3.67 -7.38 32.24
CA ILE A 41 -4.78 -8.02 31.52
C ILE A 41 -5.53 -6.98 30.67
N GLU A 42 -5.78 -5.79 31.22
CA GLU A 42 -6.47 -4.70 30.53
C GLU A 42 -5.63 -4.19 29.34
N ASP A 43 -4.32 -4.01 29.53
CA ASP A 43 -3.37 -3.70 28.45
C ASP A 43 -3.37 -4.75 27.34
N GLN A 44 -3.45 -6.04 27.71
CA GLN A 44 -3.48 -7.13 26.75
C GLN A 44 -4.79 -7.15 25.95
N GLU A 45 -5.91 -6.82 26.60
CA GLU A 45 -7.21 -6.73 25.96
C GLU A 45 -7.29 -5.54 24.99
N GLU A 46 -6.77 -4.37 25.38
CA GLU A 46 -6.71 -3.20 24.51
C GLU A 46 -5.84 -3.47 23.28
N LYS A 47 -4.67 -4.09 23.46
CA LYS A 47 -3.82 -4.53 22.34
C LYS A 47 -4.55 -5.51 21.43
N ALA A 48 -5.29 -6.47 21.98
CA ALA A 48 -6.07 -7.41 21.19
C ALA A 48 -7.17 -6.72 20.36
N ARG A 49 -7.85 -5.72 20.93
CA ARG A 49 -8.85 -4.92 20.22
C ARG A 49 -8.24 -4.09 19.09
N LEU A 50 -7.09 -3.46 19.34
CA LEU A 50 -6.36 -2.70 18.32
C LEU A 50 -5.89 -3.60 17.18
N ILE A 51 -5.36 -4.79 17.50
CA ILE A 51 -4.97 -5.78 16.49
C ILE A 51 -6.16 -6.18 15.62
N ALA A 52 -7.33 -6.45 16.22
CA ALA A 52 -8.54 -6.79 15.48
C ALA A 52 -8.96 -5.67 14.51
N GLN A 53 -8.93 -4.41 14.97
CA GLN A 53 -9.25 -3.26 14.13
C GLN A 53 -8.25 -3.09 12.97
N ILE A 54 -6.96 -3.27 13.24
CA ILE A 54 -5.93 -3.19 12.19
C ILE A 54 -6.16 -4.28 11.14
N LEU A 55 -6.49 -5.50 11.55
CA LEU A 55 -6.76 -6.61 10.61
C LEU A 55 -8.00 -6.35 9.76
N GLU A 56 -9.06 -5.79 10.35
CA GLU A 56 -10.26 -5.40 9.58
C GLU A 56 -9.93 -4.30 8.56
N LEU A 57 -9.20 -3.26 8.98
CA LEU A 57 -8.76 -2.20 8.09
C LEU A 57 -7.85 -2.71 6.97
N GLN A 58 -6.95 -3.64 7.26
CA GLN A 58 -6.09 -4.26 6.25
C GLN A 58 -6.92 -5.05 5.23
N ASN A 59 -7.90 -5.84 5.66
CA ASN A 59 -8.78 -6.57 4.74
C ASN A 59 -9.58 -5.60 3.86
N THR A 60 -10.18 -4.55 4.43
CA THR A 60 -10.96 -3.57 3.64
C THR A 60 -10.08 -2.78 2.66
N LEU A 61 -8.83 -2.48 3.03
CA LEU A 61 -7.87 -1.82 2.14
C LEU A 61 -7.46 -2.72 0.99
N GLU A 62 -7.21 -4.01 1.25
CA GLU A 62 -6.87 -5.00 0.22
C GLU A 62 -8.01 -5.13 -0.79
N ASP A 63 -9.24 -5.30 -0.31
CA ASP A 63 -10.44 -5.38 -1.16
C ASP A 63 -10.59 -4.13 -2.04
N LEU A 64 -10.37 -2.93 -1.46
CA LEU A 64 -10.44 -1.69 -2.21
C LEU A 64 -9.32 -1.60 -3.25
N SER A 65 -8.10 -2.03 -2.90
CA SER A 65 -6.96 -2.04 -3.83
C SER A 65 -7.24 -2.93 -5.03
N GLN A 66 -7.76 -4.14 -4.79
CA GLN A 66 -8.11 -5.07 -5.86
C GLN A 66 -9.20 -4.51 -6.79
N ARG A 67 -10.22 -3.85 -6.22
CA ARG A 67 -11.25 -3.17 -7.00
C ARG A 67 -10.68 -2.03 -7.85
N VAL A 68 -9.77 -1.23 -7.29
CA VAL A 68 -9.10 -0.16 -8.03
C VAL A 68 -8.31 -0.72 -9.21
N ASP A 69 -7.58 -1.81 -9.01
CA ASP A 69 -6.80 -2.43 -10.09
C ASP A 69 -7.70 -3.03 -11.18
N SER A 70 -8.83 -3.63 -10.79
CA SER A 70 -9.86 -4.10 -11.74
C SER A 70 -10.42 -2.96 -12.59
N VAL A 71 -10.74 -1.81 -11.96
CA VAL A 71 -11.23 -0.61 -12.67
C VAL A 71 -10.17 -0.02 -13.59
N LYS A 72 -8.89 -0.01 -13.19
CA LYS A 72 -7.80 0.44 -14.05
C LYS A 72 -7.68 -0.44 -15.29
N GLU A 73 -7.73 -1.76 -15.13
CA GLU A 73 -7.65 -2.70 -16.24
C GLU A 73 -8.80 -2.51 -17.24
N GLU A 74 -10.03 -2.38 -16.75
CA GLU A 74 -11.19 -2.09 -17.59
C GLU A 74 -11.05 -0.73 -18.29
N SER A 75 -10.58 0.30 -17.59
CA SER A 75 -10.35 1.62 -18.19
C SER A 75 -9.33 1.57 -19.32
N ILE A 76 -8.24 0.82 -19.15
CA ILE A 76 -7.21 0.64 -20.19
C ILE A 76 -7.81 -0.06 -21.40
N LYS A 77 -8.59 -1.13 -21.20
CA LYS A 77 -9.27 -1.85 -22.27
C LYS A 77 -10.20 -0.92 -23.07
N LEU A 78 -11.06 -0.17 -22.38
CA LEU A 78 -11.97 0.78 -23.02
C LEU A 78 -11.24 1.88 -23.79
N ARG A 79 -10.12 2.39 -23.26
CA ARG A 79 -9.28 3.37 -23.99
C ARG A 79 -8.68 2.77 -25.25
N SER A 80 -8.19 1.52 -25.18
CA SER A 80 -7.63 0.84 -26.35
C SER A 80 -8.68 0.60 -27.44
N GLU A 81 -9.90 0.19 -27.06
CA GLU A 81 -11.00 -0.02 -27.99
C GLU A 81 -11.43 1.31 -28.64
N ASN A 82 -11.60 2.35 -27.83
CA ASN A 82 -11.93 3.68 -28.34
C ASN A 82 -10.85 4.24 -29.27
N GLN A 83 -9.58 3.93 -29.03
CA GLN A 83 -8.50 4.32 -29.95
C GLN A 83 -8.65 3.63 -31.30
N VAL A 84 -8.92 2.32 -31.32
CA VAL A 84 -9.13 1.56 -32.56
C VAL A 84 -10.36 2.07 -33.31
N LEU A 85 -11.48 2.29 -32.61
CA LEU A 85 -12.71 2.85 -33.19
C LEU A 85 -12.48 4.26 -33.74
N GLY A 86 -11.77 5.11 -33.00
CA GLY A 86 -11.40 6.46 -33.43
C GLY A 86 -10.59 6.44 -34.73
N GLN A 87 -9.57 5.57 -34.82
CA GLN A 87 -8.79 5.40 -36.04
C GLN A 87 -9.64 4.91 -37.20
N TYR A 88 -10.56 3.97 -36.97
CA TYR A 88 -11.47 3.47 -38.00
C TYR A 88 -12.35 4.60 -38.56
N ILE A 89 -12.96 5.40 -37.68
CA ILE A 89 -13.75 6.57 -38.08
C ILE A 89 -12.89 7.55 -38.87
N GLN A 90 -11.67 7.83 -38.40
CA GLN A 90 -10.76 8.75 -39.06
C GLN A 90 -10.38 8.27 -40.47
N ASN A 91 -10.09 6.97 -40.62
CA ASN A 91 -9.80 6.36 -41.92
C ASN A 91 -10.99 6.46 -42.87
N LEU A 92 -12.21 6.24 -42.38
CA LEU A 92 -13.43 6.39 -43.17
C LEU A 92 -13.65 7.85 -43.60
N MET A 93 -13.46 8.81 -42.70
CA MET A 93 -13.57 10.24 -43.01
C MET A 93 -12.53 10.66 -44.06
N SER A 94 -11.27 10.23 -43.92
CA SER A 94 -10.20 10.57 -44.88
C SER A 94 -10.37 9.91 -46.25
N SER A 95 -10.93 8.70 -46.29
CA SER A 95 -11.16 7.96 -47.56
C SER A 95 -12.41 8.44 -48.29
N SER A 96 -13.31 9.14 -47.62
CA SER A 96 -14.54 9.66 -48.19
C SER A 96 -14.33 11.04 -48.79
N THR A 97 -14.63 11.17 -50.08
CA THR A 97 -14.63 12.44 -50.82
C THR A 97 -15.68 13.44 -50.32
N VAL A 98 -16.64 13.02 -49.50
CA VAL A 98 -17.66 13.90 -48.89
C VAL A 98 -17.06 14.76 -47.75
N PHE A 99 -16.00 14.29 -47.09
CA PHE A 99 -15.35 14.99 -45.98
C PHE A 99 -14.02 15.65 -46.37
N GLN A 100 -13.64 15.62 -47.65
CA GLN A 100 -12.55 16.46 -48.12
C GLN A 100 -12.92 17.92 -47.85
N PRO A 101 -12.03 18.73 -47.26
CA PRO A 101 -12.23 20.17 -47.24
C PRO A 101 -12.50 20.56 -48.68
N THR A 102 -13.66 21.16 -48.94
CA THR A 102 -13.86 21.86 -50.19
C THR A 102 -12.77 22.92 -50.19
N LEU A 103 -11.68 22.66 -50.92
CA LEU A 103 -10.87 23.71 -51.48
C LEU A 103 -11.85 24.46 -52.38
N THR A 104 -12.68 25.31 -51.77
CA THR A 104 -13.42 26.34 -52.45
C THR A 104 -12.32 27.08 -53.17
N LYS A 105 -12.27 26.88 -54.50
CA LYS A 105 -11.40 27.60 -55.41
C LYS A 105 -11.36 29.02 -54.88
N ALA A 106 -10.20 29.45 -54.39
CA ALA A 106 -10.02 30.81 -53.91
C ALA A 106 -10.64 31.69 -54.97
N HIS A 107 -11.72 32.37 -54.60
CA HIS A 107 -12.42 33.26 -55.51
C HIS A 107 -11.33 34.19 -56.05
N PRO A 108 -11.12 34.28 -57.38
CA PRO A 108 -10.15 35.22 -57.89
C PRO A 108 -10.55 36.57 -57.32
N THR A 109 -9.65 37.16 -56.54
CA THR A 109 -9.88 38.48 -55.98
C THR A 109 -10.15 39.40 -57.15
N LYS A 110 -11.06 40.37 -56.99
CA LYS A 110 -11.52 41.26 -58.08
C LYS A 110 -10.37 41.90 -58.88
N HIS A 111 -9.17 41.95 -58.30
CA HIS A 111 -7.93 42.39 -58.91
C HIS A 111 -7.46 41.54 -60.12
N GLU A 112 -7.75 40.23 -60.18
CA GLU A 112 -7.47 39.40 -61.36
C GLU A 112 -8.60 39.41 -62.39
N MET A 113 -9.85 39.65 -61.96
CA MET A 113 -11.03 39.66 -62.85
C MET A 113 -11.17 40.98 -63.62
N PHE A 114 -10.66 42.08 -63.07
CA PHE A 114 -10.56 43.36 -63.75
C PHE A 114 -9.09 43.71 -63.96
N GLY A 115 -8.44 42.95 -64.84
CA GLY A 115 -7.13 43.35 -65.36
C GLY A 115 -7.16 44.79 -65.86
N ASN A 116 -6.13 45.55 -65.47
CA ASN A 116 -5.56 46.67 -66.20
C ASN A 116 -6.54 47.64 -66.89
N PHE A 117 -7.32 48.40 -66.12
CA PHE A 117 -7.82 49.69 -66.59
C PHE A 117 -7.09 50.82 -65.88
N TYR A 118 -5.96 51.20 -66.48
CA TYR A 118 -5.31 52.49 -66.25
C TYR A 118 -6.02 53.53 -67.12
N TRP A 119 -6.77 54.43 -66.49
CA TRP A 119 -6.97 55.84 -66.88
C TRP A 119 -7.41 56.63 -65.65
#